data_AF-A0A4V2SAI2-F1
#
_entry.id   AF-A0A4V2SAI2-F1
#
_cell.length_a   1.000
_cell.length_b   1.000
_cell.length_c   1.000
_cell.angle_alpha   90.00
_cell.angle_beta   90.00
_cell.angle_gamma   90.00
#
_symmetry.space_group_name_H-M   'P 1'
#
loop_
_entity.id
_entity.type
_entity.pdbx_description
1 polymer ?
#
loop_
_entity_poly.entity_id
_entity_poly.type
_entity_poly.pdbx_seq_one_letter_code
_entity_poly.pdbx_strand_id
1 'polypeptide(L)'
;MTDRALEITEMGIRSLFQAIWFAALSAICIWWGWPFWEWGLAGFPEHLMPEGWQLLAYALTAFLGVGFGLRAFGAFFLQLMPFLLARLLQPKPARIKRRS
;
A
#
# COMPACT_ATOMS: atom_id res chain seq x y z
N MET A 1 -2.71 33.77 1.09
CA MET A 1 -2.78 32.68 2.11
C MET A 1 -3.50 31.44 1.57
N THR A 2 -3.49 31.20 0.25
CA THR A 2 -4.25 30.12 -0.43
C THR A 2 -3.36 28.95 -0.87
N ASP A 3 -2.06 29.16 -1.01
CA ASP A 3 -1.15 28.13 -1.56
C ASP A 3 -0.91 26.96 -0.59
N ARG A 4 -0.75 27.24 0.71
CA ARG A 4 -0.48 26.18 1.71
C ARG A 4 -1.60 25.16 1.84
N ALA A 5 -2.86 25.57 1.69
CA ALA A 5 -4.00 24.66 1.79
C ALA A 5 -4.08 23.72 0.57
N LEU A 6 -3.74 24.23 -0.61
CA LEU A 6 -3.66 23.44 -1.83
C LEU A 6 -2.53 22.42 -1.74
N GLU A 7 -1.34 22.87 -1.31
CA GLU A 7 -0.13 22.07 -1.18
C GLU A 7 -0.30 20.90 -0.18
N ILE A 8 -0.95 21.14 0.96
CA ILE A 8 -1.28 20.10 1.94
C ILE A 8 -2.25 19.06 1.36
N THR A 9 -3.19 19.50 0.52
CA THR A 9 -4.16 18.60 -0.13
C THR A 9 -3.48 17.75 -1.21
N GLU A 10 -2.55 18.33 -1.96
CA GLU A 10 -1.75 17.65 -2.98
C GLU A 10 -0.83 16.59 -2.37
N MET A 11 -0.16 16.91 -1.26
CA MET A 11 0.64 15.94 -0.49
C MET A 11 -0.22 14.77 0.04
N GLY A 12 -1.44 15.05 0.50
CA GLY A 12 -2.40 14.03 0.95
C GLY A 12 -2.88 13.10 -0.16
N ILE A 13 -3.14 13.64 -1.36
CA ILE A 13 -3.53 12.84 -2.54
C ILE A 13 -2.37 11.98 -3.02
N ARG A 14 -1.15 12.53 -3.07
CA ARG A 14 0.05 11.81 -3.50
C ARG A 14 0.38 10.64 -2.56
N SER A 15 0.27 10.85 -1.25
CA SER A 15 0.49 9.80 -0.24
C SER A 15 -0.60 8.74 -0.27
N LEU A 16 -1.87 9.11 -0.49
CA LEU A 16 -2.97 8.17 -0.72
C LEU A 16 -2.71 7.30 -1.97
N PHE A 17 -2.38 7.93 -3.09
CA PHE A 17 -2.07 7.23 -4.34
C PHE A 17 -0.89 6.28 -4.15
N GLN A 18 0.17 6.72 -3.47
CA GLN A 18 1.34 5.90 -3.20
C GLN A 18 1.01 4.69 -2.31
N ALA A 19 0.19 4.86 -1.27
CA ALA A 19 -0.25 3.76 -0.42
C ALA A 19 -1.10 2.74 -1.19
N ILE A 20 -2.07 3.20 -1.99
CA ILE A 20 -2.92 2.34 -2.83
C ILE A 20 -2.07 1.61 -3.87
N TRP A 21 -1.13 2.32 -4.51
CA TRP A 21 -0.27 1.74 -5.54
C TRP A 21 0.65 0.65 -4.99
N PHE A 22 1.29 0.88 -3.84
CA PHE A 22 2.11 -0.15 -3.19
C PHE A 22 1.26 -1.32 -2.68
N ALA A 23 0.04 -1.07 -2.20
CA ALA A 23 -0.88 -2.14 -1.80
C ALA A 23 -1.29 -3.01 -3.01
N ALA A 24 -1.59 -2.38 -4.16
CA ALA A 24 -1.90 -3.09 -5.40
C ALA A 24 -0.72 -3.91 -5.90
N LEU A 25 0.49 -3.33 -5.95
CA LEU A 25 1.71 -4.06 -6.33
C LEU A 25 2.00 -5.22 -5.36
N SER A 26 1.80 -5.01 -4.06
CA SER A 26 1.92 -6.06 -3.06
C SER A 26 0.95 -7.21 -3.34
N ALA A 27 -0.32 -6.93 -3.59
CA ALA A 27 -1.31 -7.95 -3.91
C ALA A 27 -0.95 -8.74 -5.18
N ILE A 28 -0.50 -8.07 -6.24
CA ILE A 28 -0.07 -8.73 -7.49
C ILE A 28 1.14 -9.63 -7.24
N CYS A 29 2.14 -9.13 -6.52
CA CYS A 29 3.35 -9.89 -6.20
C CYS A 29 3.08 -11.08 -5.27
N ILE A 30 2.20 -10.94 -4.28
CA ILE A 30 1.79 -12.03 -3.39
C ILE A 30 0.97 -13.07 -4.17
N TRP A 31 0.07 -12.64 -5.05
CA TRP A 31 -0.71 -13.55 -5.88
C TRP A 31 0.18 -14.37 -6.82
N TRP A 32 1.14 -13.70 -7.47
CA TRP A 32 2.10 -14.38 -8.35
C TRP A 32 3.10 -15.26 -7.58
N GLY A 33 3.52 -14.82 -6.39
CA GLY A 33 4.39 -15.59 -5.49
C GLY A 33 3.64 -16.62 -4.64
N TRP A 34 2.31 -16.72 -4.76
CA TRP A 34 1.49 -17.64 -3.96
C TRP A 34 1.93 -19.11 -4.07
N PRO A 35 2.27 -19.64 -5.27
CA PRO A 35 2.75 -21.01 -5.41
C PRO A 35 3.97 -21.32 -4.53
N PHE A 36 4.85 -20.33 -4.28
CA PHE A 36 6.01 -20.50 -3.40
C PHE A 36 5.60 -20.78 -1.95
N TRP A 37 4.54 -20.13 -1.46
CA TRP A 37 4.02 -20.37 -0.11
C TRP A 37 3.35 -21.73 0.00
N GLU A 38 2.63 -22.17 -1.03
CA GLU A 38 2.03 -23.51 -1.07
C GLU A 38 3.10 -24.60 -1.05
N TRP A 39 4.17 -24.47 -1.84
CA TRP A 39 5.26 -25.44 -1.84
C TRP A 39 6.04 -25.46 -0.52
N GLY A 40 6.25 -24.29 0.08
CA GLY A 40 6.91 -24.16 1.38
C GLY A 40 6.11 -24.80 2.53
N LEU A 41 4.78 -24.68 2.52
CA LEU A 41 3.90 -25.30 3.52
C LEU A 41 3.65 -26.79 3.27
N ALA A 42 3.60 -27.22 2.00
CA ALA A 42 3.39 -28.61 1.60
C ALA A 42 4.66 -29.49 1.71
N GLY A 43 5.80 -28.91 2.09
CA GLY A 43 7.04 -29.67 2.31
C GLY A 43 7.79 -30.06 1.03
N PHE A 44 7.63 -29.29 -0.05
CA PHE A 44 8.30 -29.51 -1.35
C PHE A 44 8.04 -30.89 -1.96
N PRO A 45 6.84 -31.16 -2.51
CA PRO A 45 6.61 -32.35 -3.30
C PRO A 45 7.52 -32.33 -4.54
N GLU A 46 8.51 -33.23 -4.58
CA GLU A 46 9.56 -33.33 -5.63
C GLU A 46 9.01 -33.39 -7.07
N HIS A 47 7.72 -33.66 -7.25
CA HIS A 47 7.09 -33.96 -8.53
C HIS A 47 6.44 -32.74 -9.20
N LEU A 48 6.28 -31.64 -8.45
CA LEU A 48 5.64 -30.38 -8.91
C LEU A 48 6.59 -29.18 -8.84
N MET A 49 7.84 -29.42 -8.45
CA MET A 49 8.80 -28.36 -8.21
C MET A 49 9.32 -27.84 -9.56
N PRO A 50 9.08 -26.57 -9.88
CA PRO A 50 9.60 -26.00 -11.12
C PRO A 50 11.13 -25.87 -11.05
N GLU A 51 11.78 -25.80 -12.21
CA GLU A 51 13.25 -25.65 -12.28
C GLU A 51 13.75 -24.51 -11.38
N GLY A 52 14.97 -24.63 -10.86
CA GLY A 52 15.49 -23.73 -9.82
C GLY A 52 15.34 -22.23 -10.10
N TRP A 53 15.38 -21.81 -11.37
CA TRP A 53 15.16 -20.42 -11.79
C TRP A 53 13.72 -19.94 -11.61
N GLN A 54 12.73 -20.80 -11.89
CA GLN A 54 11.32 -20.49 -11.69
C GLN A 54 11.00 -20.44 -10.19
N LEU A 55 11.50 -21.38 -9.40
CA LEU A 55 11.37 -21.35 -7.94
C LEU A 55 11.94 -20.04 -7.36
N LEU A 56 13.13 -19.63 -7.82
CA LEU A 56 13.75 -18.37 -7.43
C LEU A 56 12.88 -17.16 -7.81
N ALA A 57 12.28 -17.16 -9.00
CA ALA A 57 11.38 -16.09 -9.44
C ALA A 57 10.12 -15.98 -8.57
N TYR A 58 9.51 -17.12 -8.20
CA TYR A 58 8.36 -17.17 -7.30
C TYR A 58 8.72 -16.72 -5.88
N ALA A 59 9.88 -17.13 -5.37
CA ALA A 59 10.40 -16.68 -4.08
C ALA A 59 10.61 -15.16 -4.08
N LEU A 60 11.30 -14.63 -5.10
CA LEU A 60 11.56 -13.19 -5.23
C LEU A 60 10.25 -12.38 -5.31
N THR A 61 9.26 -12.85 -6.08
CA THR A 61 7.95 -12.19 -6.15
C THR A 61 7.21 -12.23 -4.82
N ALA A 62 7.25 -13.34 -4.09
CA ALA A 62 6.69 -13.43 -2.74
C ALA A 62 7.34 -12.43 -1.77
N PHE A 63 8.68 -12.38 -1.74
CA PHE A 63 9.43 -11.45 -0.89
C PHE A 63 9.18 -9.98 -1.25
N LEU A 64 9.20 -9.65 -2.54
CA LEU A 64 8.87 -8.31 -3.02
C LEU A 64 7.43 -7.92 -2.66
N GLY A 65 6.49 -8.87 -2.75
CA GLY A 65 5.10 -8.67 -2.35
C GLY A 65 4.96 -8.27 -0.88
N VAL A 66 5.66 -8.96 0.02
CA VAL A 66 5.71 -8.60 1.45
C VAL A 66 6.38 -7.24 1.65
N GLY A 67 7.48 -6.97 0.95
CA GLY A 67 8.18 -5.69 1.02
C GLY A 67 7.33 -4.49 0.57
N PHE A 68 6.60 -4.64 -0.54
CA PHE A 68 5.64 -3.64 -1.01
C PHE A 68 4.48 -3.47 -0.03
N GLY A 69 4.02 -4.57 0.59
CA GLY A 69 2.98 -4.53 1.62
C GLY A 69 3.39 -3.74 2.86
N LEU A 70 4.61 -3.97 3.36
CA LEU A 70 5.19 -3.18 4.46
C LEU A 70 5.35 -1.70 4.09
N ARG A 71 5.78 -1.40 2.86
CA ARG A 71 5.85 -0.02 2.37
C ARG A 71 4.48 0.64 2.27
N ALA A 72 3.46 -0.08 1.79
CA ALA A 72 2.08 0.40 1.74
C ALA A 72 1.54 0.68 3.15
N PHE A 73 1.80 -0.24 4.09
CA PHE A 73 1.42 -0.09 5.49
C PHE A 73 2.10 1.12 6.13
N GLY A 74 3.41 1.29 5.91
CA GLY A 74 4.15 2.45 6.38
C GLY A 74 3.63 3.76 5.79
N ALA A 75 3.37 3.81 4.48
CA ALA A 75 2.79 4.98 3.82
C ALA A 75 1.38 5.31 4.37
N PHE A 76 0.55 4.29 4.62
CA PHE A 76 -0.78 4.47 5.17
C PHE A 76 -0.74 4.98 6.61
N PHE A 77 -0.02 4.30 7.51
CA PHE A 77 -0.02 4.66 8.94
C PHE A 77 0.79 5.91 9.27
N LEU A 78 1.93 6.13 8.60
CA LEU A 78 2.82 7.25 8.94
C LEU A 78 2.50 8.54 8.19
N GLN A 79 1.87 8.46 7.02
CA GLN A 79 1.59 9.65 6.19
C GLN A 79 0.09 9.91 6.09
N LEU A 80 -0.69 8.90 5.67
CA LEU A 80 -2.12 9.10 5.40
C LEU A 80 -2.97 9.19 6.67
N MET A 81 -2.74 8.32 7.65
CA MET A 81 -3.50 8.27 8.90
C MET A 81 -3.43 9.59 9.70
N PRO A 82 -2.25 10.20 9.96
CA PRO A 82 -2.19 11.49 10.64
C PRO A 82 -2.85 12.61 9.82
N PHE A 83 -2.78 12.58 8.49
CA PHE A 83 -3.50 13.52 7.63
C PHE A 83 -5.02 13.40 7.80
N LEU A 84 -5.56 12.17 7.75
CA LEU A 84 -6.99 11.92 7.96
C LEU A 84 -7.43 12.32 9.37
N LEU A 85 -6.61 12.02 10.39
CA LEU A 85 -6.88 12.38 11.78
C LEU A 85 -6.93 13.89 11.95
N ALA A 86 -5.96 14.62 11.39
CA ALA A 86 -5.94 16.07 11.39
C ALA A 86 -7.18 16.65 10.71
N ARG A 87 -7.61 16.06 9.57
CA ARG A 87 -8.83 16.49 8.86
C ARG A 87 -10.11 16.23 9.65
N LEU A 88 -10.18 15.13 10.39
CA LEU A 88 -11.31 14.77 11.26
C LEU A 88 -11.38 15.68 12.50
N LEU A 89 -10.24 16.09 13.04
CA LEU A 89 -10.14 16.97 14.20
C LEU A 89 -10.33 18.45 13.87
N GLN A 90 -10.24 18.85 12.60
CA GLN A 90 -10.60 20.21 12.19
C GLN A 90 -12.14 20.33 12.16
N PRO A 91 -12.75 21.19 12.99
CA PRO A 91 -14.18 21.45 12.90
C PRO A 91 -14.48 22.00 11.51
N LYS A 92 -15.45 21.37 10.83
CA LYS A 92 -15.99 21.80 9.54
C LYS A 92 -16.17 23.32 9.60
N PRO A 93 -15.53 24.13 8.73
CA PRO A 93 -15.64 25.57 8.83
C PRO A 93 -17.11 25.91 8.77
N ALA A 94 -17.61 26.58 9.81
CA ALA A 94 -19.00 26.99 9.90
C ALA A 94 -19.35 27.67 8.57
N ARG A 95 -20.33 27.13 7.84
CA ARG A 95 -20.91 27.81 6.69
C ARG A 95 -21.33 29.17 7.21
N ILE A 96 -20.54 30.21 6.90
CA ILE A 96 -20.91 31.59 7.15
C ILE A 96 -22.17 31.76 6.30
N LYS A 97 -23.35 31.68 6.95
CA LYS A 97 -24.60 32.12 6.35
C LYS A 97 -24.38 33.59 6.01
N ARG A 98 -24.03 33.90 4.77
CA ARG A 98 -24.19 35.24 4.23
C ARG A 98 -25.67 35.54 4.35
N ARG A 99 -26.05 36.30 5.38
CA ARG A 99 -27.34 36.99 5.41
C ARG A 99 -27.23 38.07 4.34
N SER A 100 -27.82 37.80 3.17
CA SER A 100 -28.29 38.84 2.26
C SER A 100 -29.70 39.25 2.68
#